data_AF-A0A1W9Z566-F1
#
_entry.id   AF-A0A1W9Z566-F1
#
_cell.length_a   1.000
_cell.length_b   1.000
_cell.length_c   1.000
_cell.angle_alpha   90.00
_cell.angle_beta   90.00
_cell.angle_gamma   90.00
#
_symmetry.space_group_name_H-M   'P 1'
#
loop_
_entity.id
_entity.type
_entity.pdbx_description
1 polymer ?
#
loop_
_entity_poly.entity_id
_entity_poly.type
_entity_poly.pdbx_seq_one_letter_code
_entity_poly.pdbx_strand_id
1 'polypeptide(L)'
;MRTPAGLGTAGGKLWRSTVDVFDFTDEPHKVQILKQACRVADVVAELDEAADEAPLTVKGSMGQQVISPFIAEARAQRALLAQLLGKLGLPDTEEEAEAKAAKLSRTRRRAAKGSRS
;
A
#
# COMPACT_ATOMS: atom_id res chain seq x y z
N MET A 1 16.46 1.08 2.72
CA MET A 1 16.33 -0.36 2.33
C MET A 1 16.36 -0.50 0.80
N ARG A 2 16.92 -1.57 0.23
CA ARG A 2 16.96 -1.76 -1.24
C ARG A 2 15.54 -1.94 -1.81
N THR A 3 15.22 -1.24 -2.90
CA THR A 3 13.96 -1.41 -3.63
C THR A 3 13.79 -2.84 -4.14
N PRO A 4 12.62 -3.48 -3.93
CA PRO A 4 12.32 -4.80 -4.47
C PRO A 4 12.47 -4.84 -5.99
N ALA A 5 12.96 -5.97 -6.51
CA ALA A 5 13.02 -6.20 -7.94
C ALA A 5 11.61 -6.34 -8.56
N GLY A 6 11.47 -5.96 -9.83
CA GLY A 6 10.23 -6.11 -10.58
C GLY A 6 9.13 -5.10 -10.23
N LEU A 7 9.48 -4.01 -9.52
CA LEU A 7 8.57 -2.86 -9.38
C LEU A 7 8.70 -1.93 -10.57
N GLY A 8 7.57 -1.39 -11.00
CA GLY A 8 7.48 -0.30 -11.96
C GLY A 8 7.76 1.07 -11.31
N THR A 9 7.49 2.12 -12.08
CA THR A 9 7.81 3.50 -11.67
C THR A 9 7.01 3.93 -10.43
N ALA A 10 5.70 3.67 -10.42
CA ALA A 10 4.81 4.10 -9.34
C ALA A 10 5.10 3.37 -8.03
N GLY A 11 5.19 2.05 -8.07
CA GLY A 11 5.54 1.19 -6.94
C GLY A 11 6.95 1.46 -6.44
N GLY A 12 7.92 1.65 -7.34
CA GLY A 12 9.29 2.01 -6.97
C GLY A 12 9.37 3.36 -6.26
N LYS A 13 8.60 4.36 -6.72
CA LYS A 13 8.52 5.68 -6.06
C LYS A 13 7.90 5.57 -4.68
N LEU A 14 6.76 4.88 -4.55
CA LEU A 14 6.09 4.64 -3.27
C LEU A 14 7.02 3.94 -2.28
N TRP A 15 7.75 2.91 -2.72
CA TRP A 15 8.72 2.22 -1.88
C TRP A 15 9.74 3.20 -1.31
N ARG A 16 10.44 3.95 -2.18
CA ARG A 16 11.50 4.87 -1.78
C ARG A 16 10.99 5.94 -0.83
N SER A 17 9.92 6.65 -1.21
CA SER A 17 9.36 7.72 -0.37
C SER A 17 8.92 7.23 1.00
N THR A 18 8.47 5.97 1.10
CA THR A 18 8.03 5.40 2.38
C THR A 18 9.20 4.97 3.26
N VAL A 19 10.19 4.26 2.70
CA VAL A 19 11.35 3.78 3.48
C VAL A 19 12.40 4.84 3.75
N ASP A 20 12.35 5.98 3.05
CA ASP A 20 13.19 7.15 3.33
C ASP A 20 12.70 7.91 4.57
N VAL A 21 11.40 7.83 4.88
CA VAL A 21 10.77 8.51 6.02
C VAL A 21 10.62 7.59 7.24
N PHE A 22 10.26 6.31 7.01
CA PHE A 22 9.93 5.38 8.09
C PHE A 22 10.92 4.21 8.15
N ASP A 23 11.33 3.85 9.37
CA ASP A 23 12.14 2.65 9.62
C ASP A 23 11.26 1.40 9.77
N PHE A 24 11.51 0.41 8.90
CA PHE A 24 10.84 -0.90 8.91
C PHE A 24 11.76 -2.05 9.32
N THR A 25 12.97 -1.76 9.81
CA THR A 25 14.01 -2.78 10.11
C THR A 25 13.49 -3.87 11.05
N ASP A 26 12.72 -3.48 12.07
CA ASP A 26 12.12 -4.40 13.06
C ASP A 26 10.71 -4.88 12.68
N GLU A 27 10.21 -4.57 11.48
CA GLU A 27 8.80 -4.76 11.11
C GLU A 27 8.63 -5.59 9.82
N PRO A 28 9.14 -6.84 9.76
CA PRO A 28 9.17 -7.63 8.52
C PRO A 28 7.77 -7.90 7.93
N HIS A 29 6.73 -7.96 8.77
CA HIS A 29 5.34 -8.09 8.31
C HIS A 29 4.86 -6.84 7.54
N LYS A 30 5.23 -5.64 8.01
CA LYS A 30 4.90 -4.39 7.31
C LYS A 30 5.70 -4.22 6.04
N VAL A 31 6.95 -4.70 6.02
CA VAL A 31 7.74 -4.77 4.79
C VAL A 31 7.02 -5.58 3.71
N GLN A 32 6.39 -6.71 4.06
CA GLN A 32 5.61 -7.49 3.10
C GLN A 32 4.36 -6.75 2.62
N ILE A 33 3.65 -6.07 3.52
CA ILE A 33 2.48 -5.24 3.17
C ILE A 33 2.89 -4.12 2.21
N LEU A 34 3.98 -3.41 2.50
CA LEU A 34 4.50 -2.34 1.65
C LEU A 34 4.89 -2.86 0.27
N LYS A 35 5.52 -4.04 0.18
CA LYS A 35 5.82 -4.68 -1.12
C LYS A 35 4.56 -4.93 -1.94
N GLN A 36 3.49 -5.43 -1.32
CA GLN A 36 2.22 -5.63 -2.03
C GLN A 36 1.59 -4.31 -2.44
N ALA A 37 1.61 -3.29 -1.56
CA ALA A 37 1.12 -1.95 -1.89
C ALA A 37 1.86 -1.35 -3.10
N CYS A 38 3.19 -1.53 -3.17
CA CYS A 38 3.98 -1.05 -4.31
C CYS A 38 3.55 -1.71 -5.63
N ARG A 39 3.32 -3.03 -5.63
CA ARG A 39 2.83 -3.73 -6.84
C ARG A 39 1.44 -3.28 -7.25
N VAL A 40 0.54 -3.07 -6.29
CA VAL A 40 -0.80 -2.55 -6.57
C VAL A 40 -0.71 -1.13 -7.14
N ALA A 41 0.21 -0.29 -6.65
CA ALA A 41 0.44 1.04 -7.20
C ALA A 41 0.91 0.99 -8.67
N ASP A 42 1.75 0.00 -9.04
CA ASP A 42 2.11 -0.22 -10.45
C ASP A 42 0.90 -0.63 -11.30
N VAL A 43 0.05 -1.54 -10.80
CA VAL A 43 -1.18 -1.95 -11.50
C VAL A 43 -2.16 -0.78 -11.67
N VAL A 44 -2.31 0.08 -10.65
CA VAL A 44 -3.14 1.29 -10.77
C VAL A 44 -2.60 2.22 -11.85
N ALA A 45 -1.29 2.41 -11.93
CA ALA A 45 -0.68 3.24 -12.97
C ALA A 45 -0.94 2.67 -14.38
N GLU A 46 -0.76 1.36 -14.56
CA GLU A 46 -1.06 0.67 -15.84
C GLU A 46 -2.54 0.81 -16.23
N LEU A 47 -3.46 0.65 -15.27
CA LEU A 47 -4.89 0.81 -15.52
C LEU A 47 -5.28 2.25 -15.85
N ASP A 48 -4.61 3.24 -15.25
CA ASP A 48 -4.86 4.65 -15.52
C ASP A 48 -4.37 5.04 -16.92
N GLU A 49 -3.17 4.58 -17.31
CA GLU A 49 -2.65 4.74 -18.67
C GLU A 49 -3.59 4.09 -19.70
N ALA A 50 -4.06 2.87 -19.44
CA ALA A 50 -5.00 2.18 -20.32
C ALA A 50 -6.38 2.86 -20.38
N ALA A 51 -6.83 3.47 -19.28
CA ALA A 51 -8.12 4.15 -19.20
C ALA A 51 -8.13 5.48 -19.97
N ASP A 52 -7.00 6.19 -20.04
CA ASP A 52 -6.88 7.44 -20.80
C ASP A 52 -7.14 7.26 -22.30
N GLU A 53 -6.85 6.07 -22.84
CA GLU A 53 -7.06 5.72 -24.25
C GLU A 53 -8.38 4.97 -24.51
N ALA A 54 -9.08 4.54 -23.46
CA ALA A 54 -10.26 3.69 -23.57
C ALA A 54 -11.59 4.47 -23.54
N PRO A 55 -12.62 4.01 -24.28
CA PRO A 55 -13.95 4.57 -24.14
C PRO A 55 -14.53 4.26 -22.75
N LEU A 56 -15.19 5.27 -22.15
CA LEU A 56 -15.80 5.16 -20.82
C LEU A 56 -16.91 4.09 -20.75
N THR A 57 -17.49 3.75 -21.91
CA THR A 57 -18.53 2.73 -22.04
C THR A 57 -18.19 1.71 -23.12
N VAL A 58 -18.54 0.45 -22.88
CA VAL A 58 -18.40 -0.66 -23.82
C VAL A 58 -19.75 -1.34 -24.04
N LYS A 59 -19.89 -2.05 -25.16
CA LYS A 59 -21.08 -2.85 -25.42
C LYS A 59 -21.09 -4.07 -24.50
N GLY A 60 -22.10 -4.15 -23.64
CA GLY A 60 -22.35 -5.29 -22.76
C GLY A 60 -22.81 -6.52 -23.52
N SER A 61 -22.83 -7.67 -22.83
CA SER A 61 -23.19 -8.97 -23.42
C SER A 61 -24.62 -9.04 -23.98
N MET A 62 -25.54 -8.22 -23.48
CA MET A 62 -26.93 -8.11 -23.98
C MET A 62 -27.11 -6.91 -24.93
N GLY A 63 -26.02 -6.29 -25.37
CA GLY A 63 -26.02 -5.19 -26.34
C GLY A 63 -26.23 -3.79 -25.78
N GLN A 64 -26.47 -3.64 -24.48
CA GLN A 64 -26.58 -2.36 -23.78
C GLN A 64 -25.20 -1.70 -23.57
N GLN A 65 -25.13 -0.37 -23.53
CA GLN A 65 -23.91 0.33 -23.12
C GLN A 65 -23.70 0.16 -21.61
N VAL A 66 -22.52 -0.30 -21.21
CA VAL A 66 -22.12 -0.44 -19.80
C VAL A 66 -20.81 0.29 -19.55
N ILE A 67 -20.55 0.68 -18.30
CA ILE A 67 -19.26 1.26 -17.89
C ILE A 67 -18.13 0.29 -18.23
N SER A 68 -17.02 0.81 -18.74
CA SER A 68 -15.83 0.01 -19.05
C SER A 68 -15.34 -0.79 -17.82
N PRO A 69 -15.05 -2.09 -17.96
CA PRO A 69 -14.49 -2.91 -16.88
C PRO A 69 -13.21 -2.35 -16.26
N PHE A 70 -12.40 -1.63 -17.04
CA PHE A 70 -11.19 -0.97 -16.54
C PHE A 70 -11.49 0.04 -15.44
N ILE A 71 -12.62 0.76 -15.51
CA ILE A 71 -13.02 1.72 -14.49
C ILE A 71 -13.35 1.00 -13.17
N ALA A 72 -14.04 -0.14 -13.26
CA ALA A 72 -14.37 -0.93 -12.07
C ALA A 72 -13.11 -1.54 -11.44
N GLU A 73 -12.21 -2.10 -12.26
CA GLU A 73 -10.95 -2.67 -11.79
C GLU A 73 -10.05 -1.60 -11.15
N ALA A 74 -9.89 -0.45 -11.79
CA ALA A 74 -9.07 0.64 -11.27
C ALA A 74 -9.62 1.19 -9.93
N ARG A 75 -10.94 1.15 -9.71
CA ARG A 75 -11.52 1.47 -8.39
C ARG A 75 -11.19 0.39 -7.35
N ALA A 76 -11.27 -0.89 -7.71
CA ALA A 76 -10.94 -1.99 -6.81
C ALA A 76 -9.46 -1.97 -6.38
N GLN A 77 -8.55 -1.75 -7.33
CA GLN A 77 -7.12 -1.65 -7.05
C GLN A 77 -6.77 -0.45 -6.16
N ARG A 78 -7.40 0.71 -6.38
CA ARG A 78 -7.25 1.87 -5.48
C ARG A 78 -7.75 1.59 -4.07
N ALA A 79 -8.88 0.91 -3.93
CA ALA A 79 -9.40 0.51 -2.62
C ALA A 79 -8.44 -0.45 -1.90
N LEU A 80 -7.92 -1.45 -2.62
CA LEU A 80 -6.91 -2.38 -2.09
C LEU A 80 -5.63 -1.65 -1.67
N LEU A 81 -5.14 -0.70 -2.48
CA LEU A 81 -3.98 0.11 -2.15
C LEU A 81 -4.19 0.89 -0.86
N ALA A 82 -5.33 1.58 -0.72
CA ALA A 82 -5.68 2.32 0.49
C ALA A 82 -5.74 1.39 1.73
N GLN A 83 -6.32 0.20 1.58
CA GLN A 83 -6.36 -0.80 2.66
C GLN A 83 -4.96 -1.28 3.07
N LEU A 84 -4.08 -1.56 2.11
CA LEU A 84 -2.70 -2.00 2.39
C LEU A 84 -1.89 -0.89 3.08
N LEU A 85 -2.01 0.35 2.60
CA LEU A 85 -1.36 1.50 3.21
C LEU A 85 -1.87 1.75 4.63
N GLY A 86 -3.19 1.69 4.85
CA GLY A 86 -3.78 1.81 6.19
C GLY A 86 -3.30 0.74 7.16
N LYS A 87 -3.04 -0.49 6.68
CA LYS A 87 -2.50 -1.59 7.51
C LYS A 87 -1.05 -1.37 7.96
N LEU A 88 -0.30 -0.46 7.33
CA LEU A 88 1.02 -0.06 7.84
C LEU A 88 0.88 0.74 9.15
N GLY A 89 -0.25 1.43 9.31
CA GLY A 89 -0.58 2.27 10.45
C GLY A 89 0.47 3.34 10.69
N LEU A 90 1.07 3.90 9.64
CA LEU A 90 2.13 4.91 9.76
C LEU A 90 1.58 6.15 10.46
N PRO A 91 2.38 6.82 11.30
CA PRO A 91 1.97 8.06 11.94
C PRO A 91 1.90 9.20 10.92
N ASP A 92 0.93 10.11 11.09
CA ASP A 92 0.74 11.25 10.20
C ASP A 92 1.60 12.46 10.63
N THR A 93 2.03 12.50 11.90
CA THR A 93 2.87 13.55 12.48
C THR A 93 4.07 12.99 13.26
N GLU A 94 5.08 13.83 13.51
CA GLU A 94 6.22 13.47 14.38
C GLU A 94 5.77 13.15 15.80
N GLU A 95 4.82 13.92 16.35
CA GLU A 95 4.25 13.67 17.68
C GLU A 95 3.56 12.29 17.76
N GLU A 96 2.80 11.91 16.74
CA GLU A 96 2.21 10.58 16.64
C GLU A 96 3.28 9.49 16.51
N ALA A 97 4.37 9.76 15.78
CA ALA A 97 5.49 8.84 15.63
C ALA A 97 6.15 8.55 16.98
N GLU A 98 6.43 9.60 17.77
CA GLU A 98 7.00 9.48 19.12
C GLU A 98 6.06 8.72 20.06
N ALA A 99 4.76 9.07 20.07
CA ALA A 99 3.75 8.40 20.88
C ALA A 99 3.65 6.90 20.56
N LYS A 100 3.73 6.55 19.27
CA LYS A 100 3.69 5.15 18.81
C LYS A 100 4.96 4.40 19.16
N ALA A 101 6.14 4.99 19.00
CA ALA A 101 7.41 4.42 19.44
C ALA A 101 7.40 4.12 20.95
N ALA A 102 6.92 5.06 21.76
CA ALA A 102 6.76 4.88 23.20
C ALA A 102 5.76 3.75 23.56
N LYS A 103 4.68 3.59 22.78
CA LYS A 103 3.73 2.47 22.94
C LYS A 103 4.36 1.12 22.61
N LEU A 104 5.07 1.01 21.49
CA LEU A 104 5.78 -0.23 21.10
C LEU A 104 6.82 -0.64 22.14
N SER A 105 7.63 0.32 22.63
CA SER A 105 8.63 0.08 23.67
C SER A 105 8.00 -0.49 24.95
N ARG A 106 6.87 0.09 25.39
CA ARG A 106 6.10 -0.41 26.55
C ARG A 106 5.58 -1.84 26.34
N THR A 107 5.04 -2.14 25.16
CA THR A 107 4.56 -3.49 24.82
C THR A 107 5.70 -4.51 24.81
N ARG A 108 6.83 -4.19 24.18
CA ARG A 108 8.04 -5.04 24.16
C ARG A 108 8.54 -5.33 25.58
N ARG A 109 8.59 -4.31 26.45
CA ARG A 109 9.00 -4.46 27.86
C ARG A 109 8.05 -5.35 28.67
N ARG A 110 6.73 -5.25 28.42
CA ARG A 110 5.73 -6.15 29.05
C ARG A 110 5.87 -7.59 28.58
N ALA A 111 6.05 -7.82 27.28
CA ALA A 111 6.27 -9.16 26.72
C ALA A 111 7.52 -9.83 27.30
N ALA A 112 8.63 -9.10 27.42
CA ALA A 112 9.87 -9.59 28.01
C ALA A 112 9.75 -9.92 29.52
N LYS A 113 8.88 -9.22 30.26
CA LYS A 113 8.62 -9.51 31.68
C LYS A 113 7.70 -10.73 31.88
N GLY A 114 6.76 -10.95 30.97
CA GLY A 114 5.83 -12.08 31.01
C GLY A 114 6.47 -13.43 30.63
N SER A 115 7.53 -13.43 29.81
CA SER A 115 8.22 -14.67 29.41
C SER A 115 9.24 -15.19 30.43
N ARG A 116 9.42 -14.50 31.57
CA ARG A 116 10.36 -14.85 32.65
C ARG A 116 9.68 -15.33 33.93
N SER A 117 8.37 -15.57 33.89
CA SER A 117 7.56 -16.08 35.01
C SER A 117 7.00 -17.45 34.73
#